data_AF-A0A9W9Y4Z9-F1
#
_entry.id   AF-A0A9W9Y4Z9-F1
#
_cell.length_a   1.000
_cell.length_b   1.000
_cell.length_c   1.000
_cell.angle_alpha   90.00
_cell.angle_beta   90.00
_cell.angle_gamma   90.00
#
_symmetry.space_group_name_H-M   'P 1'
#
loop_
_entity.id
_entity.type
_entity.pdbx_description
1 polymer ?
#
loop_
_entity_poly.entity_id
_entity_poly.type
_entity_poly.pdbx_seq_one_letter_code
_entity_poly.pdbx_strand_id
1 'polypeptide(L)'
;MKLSQTFPFALTLLRPATALVGHSWSVSGVSDDGIREITFPINIANAPHKVGFYFAQQFTFAGQSNVGYTGLQPQVDSSAGSVVHAAFSSFVPGTTTTDQNCHDGADGGAGVSCAVNIDGTYANTYNLNVKNSEGTTWVGTLIDSVTGKETHIGSYTLPATTRGIEGSQLGFVEYFTGTKECGDLPKTAVTFGNPIVKGLTGSIDVPYEYGDCVAKSAFETHSVKDGVEISVGF
;
A
#
# COMPACT_ATOMS: atom_id res chain seq x y z
N MET A 1 -31.41 16.58 39.52
CA MET A 1 -30.07 16.04 39.22
C MET A 1 -30.22 14.61 38.75
N LYS A 2 -30.07 14.36 37.45
CA LYS A 2 -29.85 13.00 36.91
C LYS A 2 -28.68 13.09 35.93
N LEU A 3 -27.73 12.19 36.15
CA LEU A 3 -26.37 12.18 35.63
C LEU A 3 -26.33 12.23 34.10
N SER A 4 -25.49 13.13 33.58
CA SER A 4 -24.97 13.08 32.22
C SER A 4 -24.22 11.77 32.02
N GLN A 5 -24.68 10.93 31.10
CA GLN A 5 -23.91 9.78 30.62
C GLN A 5 -22.89 10.30 29.61
N THR A 6 -21.68 10.56 30.10
CA THR A 6 -20.51 10.65 29.22
C THR A 6 -20.17 9.25 28.72
N PHE A 7 -20.48 8.99 27.44
CA PHE A 7 -19.91 7.85 26.73
C PHE A 7 -18.38 7.99 26.74
N PRO A 8 -17.64 6.94 27.14
CA PRO A 8 -16.20 6.96 26.96
C PRO A 8 -15.91 6.95 25.46
N PHE A 9 -15.26 8.00 24.96
CA PHE A 9 -14.53 7.94 23.71
C PHE A 9 -13.57 6.75 23.84
N ALA A 10 -13.86 5.65 23.16
CA ALA A 10 -12.89 4.60 22.95
C ALA A 10 -11.81 5.21 22.06
N LEU A 11 -10.75 5.71 22.69
CA LEU A 11 -9.51 6.05 22.01
C LEU A 11 -8.96 4.72 21.50
N THR A 12 -9.26 4.38 20.25
CA THR A 12 -8.60 3.27 19.55
C THR A 12 -7.10 3.53 19.65
N LEU A 13 -6.42 2.73 20.47
CA LEU A 13 -4.97 2.67 20.52
C LEU A 13 -4.50 2.27 19.12
N LEU A 14 -4.18 3.25 18.27
CA LEU A 14 -3.31 3.05 17.13
C LEU A 14 -2.07 2.37 17.69
N ARG A 15 -1.91 1.08 17.37
CA ARG A 15 -0.67 0.39 17.72
C ARG A 15 0.44 1.18 17.03
N PRO A 16 1.49 1.61 17.75
CA PRO A 16 2.57 2.34 17.14
C PRO A 16 3.16 1.45 16.05
N ALA A 17 3.00 1.87 14.80
CA ALA A 17 3.64 1.25 13.67
C ALA A 17 5.05 1.81 13.57
N THR A 18 6.02 0.94 13.32
CA THR A 18 7.39 1.35 13.10
C THR A 18 7.58 1.50 11.59
N ALA A 19 7.54 2.74 11.12
CA ALA A 19 7.97 3.06 9.79
C ALA A 19 9.48 2.79 9.65
N LEU A 20 9.89 2.09 8.58
CA LEU A 20 11.28 1.60 8.45
C LEU A 20 11.99 2.23 7.26
N VAL A 21 11.41 2.09 6.08
CA VAL A 21 12.06 2.47 4.82
C VAL A 21 11.07 3.18 3.93
N GLY A 22 11.49 4.27 3.32
CA GLY A 22 10.73 5.04 2.35
C GLY A 22 11.45 5.05 1.01
N HIS A 23 10.70 5.22 -0.06
CA HIS A 23 11.23 5.47 -1.40
C HIS A 23 10.30 6.42 -2.14
N SER A 24 10.83 7.14 -3.11
CA SER A 24 10.02 7.94 -4.03
C SER A 24 9.82 7.16 -5.32
N TRP A 25 8.63 7.23 -5.89
CA TRP A 25 8.37 6.82 -7.26
C TRP A 25 7.92 8.03 -8.08
N SER A 26 8.21 8.00 -9.37
CA SER A 26 7.80 9.03 -10.31
C SER A 26 7.45 8.45 -11.69
N VAL A 27 6.66 9.19 -12.45
CA VAL A 27 6.28 8.95 -13.84
C VAL A 27 6.49 10.24 -14.60
N SER A 28 7.37 10.21 -15.60
CA SER A 28 7.66 11.37 -16.44
C SER A 28 6.61 11.57 -17.54
N GLY A 29 6.36 12.82 -17.92
CA GLY A 29 5.44 13.15 -19.02
C GLY A 29 3.94 13.08 -18.67
N VAL A 30 3.60 13.13 -17.38
CA VAL A 30 2.21 13.17 -16.91
C VAL A 30 1.56 14.52 -17.24
N SER A 31 0.36 14.50 -17.82
CA SER A 31 -0.44 15.70 -18.09
C SER A 31 -1.07 16.28 -16.82
N ASP A 32 -1.52 17.54 -16.88
CA ASP A 32 -2.20 18.22 -15.75
C ASP A 32 -3.50 17.53 -15.29
N ASP A 33 -4.10 16.71 -16.15
CA ASP A 33 -5.27 15.86 -15.81
C ASP A 33 -4.93 14.68 -14.89
N GLY A 34 -3.64 14.38 -14.70
CA GLY A 34 -3.13 13.25 -13.93
C GLY A 34 -3.25 11.90 -14.64
N ILE A 35 -2.66 10.88 -14.02
CA ILE A 35 -2.67 9.50 -14.48
C ILE A 35 -4.03 8.88 -14.19
N ARG A 36 -4.65 8.20 -15.15
CA ARG A 36 -5.95 7.50 -14.98
C ARG A 36 -5.81 6.01 -14.68
N GLU A 37 -4.65 5.44 -14.97
CA GLU A 37 -4.34 4.04 -14.73
C GLU A 37 -2.83 3.91 -14.47
N ILE A 38 -2.48 3.34 -13.33
CA ILE A 38 -1.10 3.08 -12.90
C ILE A 38 -1.03 1.68 -12.31
N THR A 39 0.05 0.95 -12.59
CA THR A 39 0.29 -0.37 -12.02
C THR A 39 1.57 -0.38 -11.23
N PHE A 40 1.53 -0.93 -10.02
CA PHE A 40 2.68 -1.08 -9.13
C PHE A 40 3.04 -2.56 -8.97
N PRO A 41 4.15 -3.02 -9.57
CA PRO A 41 4.65 -4.37 -9.34
C PRO A 41 5.27 -4.51 -7.95
N ILE A 42 4.90 -5.52 -7.19
CA ILE A 42 5.48 -5.85 -5.88
C ILE A 42 5.74 -7.36 -5.80
N ASN A 43 6.94 -7.75 -5.37
CA ASN A 43 7.32 -9.14 -5.12
C ASN A 43 7.76 -9.31 -3.66
N ILE A 44 7.20 -10.32 -2.99
CA ILE A 44 7.41 -10.60 -1.56
C ILE A 44 8.02 -11.99 -1.31
N ALA A 45 8.76 -12.55 -2.28
CA ALA A 45 9.30 -13.91 -2.23
C ALA A 45 10.16 -14.19 -0.98
N ASN A 46 10.79 -13.15 -0.45
CA ASN A 46 11.69 -13.21 0.71
C ASN A 46 11.06 -12.61 1.97
N ALA A 47 9.75 -12.40 1.98
CA ALA A 47 9.01 -11.96 3.15
C ALA A 47 8.60 -13.16 4.02
N PRO A 48 8.55 -13.00 5.35
CA PRO A 48 8.16 -14.10 6.22
C PRO A 48 6.65 -14.37 6.12
N HIS A 49 6.25 -15.63 6.25
CA HIS A 49 4.85 -16.06 6.24
C HIS A 49 4.20 -15.80 7.61
N LYS A 50 4.13 -14.51 7.98
CA LYS A 50 3.54 -14.02 9.21
C LYS A 50 3.08 -12.58 9.04
N VAL A 51 2.08 -12.22 9.82
CA VAL A 51 1.62 -10.83 9.95
C VAL A 51 2.72 -9.98 10.55
N GLY A 52 2.88 -8.76 10.04
CA GLY A 52 3.81 -7.79 10.64
C GLY A 52 4.24 -6.69 9.69
N PHE A 53 4.48 -7.02 8.43
CA PHE A 53 4.98 -6.07 7.45
C PHE A 53 3.91 -5.59 6.49
N TYR A 54 4.00 -4.32 6.11
CA TYR A 54 3.24 -3.75 5.00
C TYR A 54 4.18 -3.12 3.98
N PHE A 55 4.03 -3.52 2.72
CA PHE A 55 4.78 -3.00 1.58
C PHE A 55 3.80 -2.28 0.65
N ALA A 56 3.93 -0.97 0.53
CA ALA A 56 2.91 -0.17 -0.14
C ALA A 56 3.48 0.95 -1.00
N GLN A 57 2.70 1.33 -2.00
CA GLN A 57 2.89 2.53 -2.80
C GLN A 57 1.75 3.49 -2.48
N GLN A 58 2.08 4.69 -2.02
CA GLN A 58 1.12 5.77 -1.86
C GLN A 58 0.94 6.49 -3.19
N PHE A 59 -0.18 7.19 -3.35
CA PHE A 59 -0.44 8.08 -4.48
C PHE A 59 -1.31 9.25 -4.04
N THR A 60 -1.08 10.43 -4.59
CA THR A 60 -1.96 11.60 -4.39
C THR A 60 -2.83 11.78 -5.62
N PHE A 61 -4.08 12.15 -5.41
CA PHE A 61 -4.96 12.57 -6.50
C PHE A 61 -4.90 14.10 -6.65
N ALA A 62 -4.73 14.57 -7.89
CA ALA A 62 -4.72 16.00 -8.16
C ALA A 62 -6.04 16.65 -7.69
N GLY A 63 -5.90 17.73 -6.92
CA GLY A 63 -7.02 18.41 -6.26
C GLY A 63 -7.33 17.90 -4.86
N GLN A 64 -6.52 16.98 -4.31
CA GLN A 64 -6.63 16.47 -2.94
C GLN A 64 -5.31 16.62 -2.20
N SER A 65 -5.37 16.78 -0.87
CA SER A 65 -4.19 16.88 0.00
C SER A 65 -3.80 15.56 0.66
N ASN A 66 -4.73 14.60 0.71
CA ASN A 66 -4.54 13.30 1.33
C ASN A 66 -4.22 12.24 0.28
N VAL A 67 -3.50 11.21 0.70
CA VAL A 67 -3.05 10.12 -0.17
C VAL A 67 -4.09 9.01 -0.27
N GLY A 68 -3.95 8.15 -1.25
CA GLY A 68 -4.33 6.74 -1.15
C GLY A 68 -3.09 5.85 -1.14
N TYR A 69 -3.29 4.55 -0.92
CA TYR A 69 -2.24 3.56 -1.14
C TYR A 69 -2.79 2.29 -1.77
N THR A 70 -1.88 1.49 -2.31
CA THR A 70 -2.09 0.07 -2.58
C THR A 70 -0.86 -0.71 -2.15
N GLY A 71 -1.03 -1.93 -1.67
CA GLY A 71 0.11 -2.72 -1.19
C GLY A 71 -0.22 -4.15 -0.81
N LEU A 72 0.81 -4.86 -0.36
CA LEU A 72 0.74 -6.26 0.07
C LEU A 72 1.22 -6.40 1.52
N GLN A 73 0.54 -7.25 2.28
CA GLN A 73 0.95 -7.70 3.60
C GLN A 73 1.12 -9.22 3.58
N PRO A 74 2.29 -9.73 3.99
CA PRO A 74 2.46 -11.15 4.26
C PRO A 74 1.50 -11.61 5.36
N GLN A 75 0.95 -12.82 5.20
CA GLN A 75 0.09 -13.47 6.18
C GLN A 75 0.66 -14.80 6.63
N VAL A 76 0.04 -15.36 7.67
CA VAL A 76 0.25 -16.77 8.05
C VAL A 76 -0.39 -17.64 6.98
N ASP A 77 0.26 -18.76 6.64
CA ASP A 77 -0.28 -19.74 5.69
C ASP A 77 -1.66 -20.26 6.14
N SER A 78 -2.53 -20.50 5.16
CA SER A 78 -3.78 -21.25 5.33
C SER A 78 -3.53 -22.75 5.11
N SER A 79 -4.55 -23.57 5.34
CA SER A 79 -4.48 -24.99 4.97
C SER A 79 -4.34 -25.21 3.46
N ALA A 80 -4.63 -24.20 2.63
CA ALA A 80 -4.50 -24.24 1.18
C ALA A 80 -3.13 -23.74 0.68
N GLY A 81 -2.28 -23.21 1.57
CA GLY A 81 -0.95 -22.69 1.25
C GLY A 81 -0.78 -21.24 1.67
N SER A 82 0.07 -20.51 0.96
CA SER A 82 0.39 -19.12 1.31
C SER A 82 -0.75 -18.16 1.04
N VAL A 83 -0.87 -17.17 1.92
CA VAL A 83 -1.92 -16.16 1.87
C VAL A 83 -1.28 -14.80 1.66
N VAL A 84 -1.76 -14.07 0.66
CA VAL A 84 -1.36 -12.69 0.42
C VAL A 84 -2.55 -11.80 0.74
N HIS A 85 -2.35 -10.82 1.61
CA HIS A 85 -3.32 -9.76 1.86
C HIS A 85 -3.00 -8.56 0.98
N ALA A 86 -3.95 -8.16 0.13
CA ALA A 86 -3.82 -6.98 -0.71
C ALA A 86 -4.76 -5.89 -0.21
N ALA A 87 -4.24 -4.67 -0.06
CA ALA A 87 -4.99 -3.52 0.42
C ALA A 87 -5.02 -2.42 -0.63
N PHE A 88 -6.13 -1.69 -0.69
CA PHE A 88 -6.34 -0.52 -1.52
C PHE A 88 -7.17 0.49 -0.72
N SER A 89 -6.63 1.67 -0.43
CA SER A 89 -7.29 2.62 0.47
C SER A 89 -7.13 4.06 0.00
N SER A 90 -8.09 4.89 0.36
CA SER A 90 -8.07 6.35 0.20
C SER A 90 -8.21 6.99 1.56
N PHE A 91 -7.37 7.97 1.88
CA PHE A 91 -7.47 8.81 3.07
C PHE A 91 -8.16 10.15 2.77
N VAL A 92 -8.69 10.31 1.55
CA VAL A 92 -9.36 11.54 1.12
C VAL A 92 -10.72 11.66 1.82
N PRO A 93 -10.97 12.74 2.59
CA PRO A 93 -12.26 12.95 3.22
C PRO A 93 -13.40 13.03 2.20
N GLY A 94 -14.55 12.42 2.51
CA GLY A 94 -15.68 12.35 1.60
C GLY A 94 -15.57 11.29 0.51
N THR A 95 -14.54 10.43 0.57
CA THR A 95 -14.53 9.18 -0.21
C THR A 95 -15.71 8.30 0.24
N THR A 96 -16.37 7.64 -0.70
CA THR A 96 -17.49 6.72 -0.44
C THR A 96 -17.29 5.40 -1.19
N THR A 97 -17.99 4.36 -0.76
CA THR A 97 -17.97 3.05 -1.45
C THR A 97 -19.31 2.34 -1.32
N THR A 98 -19.58 1.43 -2.25
CA THR A 98 -20.66 0.43 -2.17
C THR A 98 -20.12 -0.99 -2.32
N ASP A 99 -18.80 -1.12 -2.33
CA ASP A 99 -18.09 -2.35 -2.60
C ASP A 99 -18.00 -3.20 -1.32
N GLN A 100 -18.33 -4.49 -1.42
CA GLN A 100 -18.36 -5.38 -0.26
C GLN A 100 -16.99 -5.65 0.37
N ASN A 101 -15.90 -5.44 -0.39
CA ASN A 101 -14.54 -5.59 0.13
C ASN A 101 -14.06 -4.36 0.89
N CYS A 102 -14.87 -3.29 0.90
CA CYS A 102 -14.52 -1.99 1.44
C CYS A 102 -15.39 -1.62 2.63
N HIS A 103 -14.86 -0.75 3.48
CA HIS A 103 -15.59 -0.12 4.57
C HIS A 103 -15.19 1.34 4.73
N ASP A 104 -16.04 2.10 5.42
CA ASP A 104 -15.75 3.48 5.76
C ASP A 104 -14.56 3.57 6.73
N GLY A 105 -13.75 4.60 6.52
CA GLY A 105 -12.54 4.91 7.26
C GLY A 105 -11.28 4.24 6.71
N ALA A 106 -10.15 4.94 6.86
CA ALA A 106 -8.81 4.45 6.54
C ALA A 106 -7.91 4.61 7.76
N ASP A 107 -7.40 3.49 8.30
CA ASP A 107 -6.62 3.40 9.54
C ASP A 107 -7.24 4.14 10.74
N GLY A 108 -8.57 4.09 10.84
CA GLY A 108 -9.36 4.77 11.88
C GLY A 108 -9.58 6.27 11.61
N GLY A 109 -9.04 6.81 10.53
CA GLY A 109 -9.26 8.16 10.03
C GLY A 109 -10.33 8.25 8.95
N ALA A 110 -10.41 9.40 8.30
CA ALA A 110 -11.33 9.63 7.17
C ALA A 110 -10.92 8.82 5.92
N GLY A 111 -11.90 8.51 5.08
CA GLY A 111 -11.66 7.85 3.79
C GLY A 111 -12.34 6.49 3.70
N VAL A 112 -11.77 5.59 2.89
CA VAL A 112 -12.27 4.23 2.65
C VAL A 112 -11.09 3.28 2.57
N SER A 113 -11.22 2.12 3.21
CA SER A 113 -10.27 1.02 3.09
C SER A 113 -10.93 -0.21 2.48
N CYS A 114 -10.23 -0.82 1.53
CA CYS A 114 -10.60 -2.06 0.88
C CYS A 114 -9.47 -3.08 1.04
N ALA A 115 -9.82 -4.35 1.22
CA ALA A 115 -8.82 -5.40 1.22
C ALA A 115 -9.38 -6.77 0.86
N VAL A 116 -8.50 -7.64 0.37
CA VAL A 116 -8.79 -9.05 0.12
C VAL A 116 -7.62 -9.93 0.55
N ASN A 117 -7.95 -11.14 1.00
CA ASN A 117 -6.96 -12.22 1.12
C ASN A 117 -7.10 -13.13 -0.10
N ILE A 118 -5.97 -13.50 -0.68
CA ILE A 118 -5.92 -14.54 -1.71
C ILE A 118 -5.03 -15.69 -1.23
N ASP A 119 -5.41 -16.91 -1.60
CA ASP A 119 -4.46 -18.03 -1.62
C ASP A 119 -3.58 -17.85 -2.88
N GLY A 120 -2.27 -17.69 -2.67
CA GLY A 120 -1.31 -17.30 -3.70
C GLY A 120 0.13 -17.56 -3.26
N THR A 121 1.07 -17.60 -4.22
CA THR A 121 2.49 -17.85 -3.93
C THR A 121 3.25 -16.53 -3.76
N TYR A 122 4.17 -16.48 -2.79
CA TYR A 122 5.04 -15.32 -2.61
C TYR A 122 6.11 -15.22 -3.72
N ALA A 123 6.37 -16.32 -4.44
CA ALA A 123 7.38 -16.33 -5.50
C ALA A 123 7.03 -15.42 -6.69
N ASN A 124 5.73 -15.20 -6.94
CA ASN A 124 5.27 -14.42 -8.06
C ASN A 124 5.30 -12.92 -7.74
N THR A 125 5.55 -12.11 -8.77
CA THR A 125 5.27 -10.69 -8.69
C THR A 125 3.77 -10.47 -8.82
N TYR A 126 3.23 -9.60 -7.98
CA TYR A 126 1.86 -9.14 -8.08
C TYR A 126 1.85 -7.70 -8.59
N ASN A 127 1.06 -7.47 -9.63
CA ASN A 127 0.83 -6.17 -10.22
C ASN A 127 -0.43 -5.56 -9.60
N LEU A 128 -0.27 -4.52 -8.78
CA LEU A 128 -1.36 -3.77 -8.19
C LEU A 128 -1.79 -2.66 -9.15
N ASN A 129 -2.87 -2.90 -9.90
CA ASN A 129 -3.44 -1.95 -10.84
C ASN A 129 -4.43 -1.04 -10.12
N VAL A 130 -4.24 0.28 -10.26
CA VAL A 130 -5.13 1.31 -9.76
C VAL A 130 -5.68 2.08 -10.95
N LYS A 131 -6.99 1.99 -11.16
CA LYS A 131 -7.63 2.47 -12.38
C LYS A 131 -8.89 3.29 -12.09
N ASN A 132 -9.00 4.42 -12.76
CA ASN A 132 -10.23 5.20 -12.82
C ASN A 132 -11.22 4.50 -13.77
N SER A 133 -12.35 4.06 -13.24
CA SER A 133 -13.37 3.34 -14.01
C SER A 133 -14.38 4.28 -14.65
N GLU A 134 -14.87 5.27 -13.89
CA GLU A 134 -15.81 6.30 -14.35
C GLU A 134 -15.77 7.50 -13.40
N GLY A 135 -15.88 8.72 -13.93
CA GLY A 135 -15.92 9.93 -13.10
C GLY A 135 -14.75 10.00 -12.12
N THR A 136 -15.06 10.00 -10.82
CA THR A 136 -14.09 9.98 -9.71
C THR A 136 -14.04 8.63 -8.99
N THR A 137 -14.55 7.57 -9.61
CA THR A 137 -14.51 6.19 -9.10
C THR A 137 -13.21 5.51 -9.51
N TRP A 138 -12.59 4.83 -8.55
CA TRP A 138 -11.33 4.12 -8.70
C TRP A 138 -11.47 2.68 -8.25
N VAL A 139 -10.78 1.79 -8.95
CA VAL A 139 -10.76 0.35 -8.72
C VAL A 139 -9.33 -0.09 -8.48
N GLY A 140 -9.13 -0.89 -7.43
CA GLY A 140 -7.88 -1.58 -7.14
C GLY A 140 -7.99 -3.05 -7.53
N THR A 141 -7.05 -3.53 -8.33
CA THR A 141 -7.00 -4.92 -8.80
C THR A 141 -5.61 -5.50 -8.55
N LEU A 142 -5.56 -6.70 -7.97
CA LEU A 142 -4.35 -7.50 -7.83
C LEU A 142 -4.24 -8.45 -9.03
N ILE A 143 -3.12 -8.42 -9.75
CA ILE A 143 -2.89 -9.28 -10.91
C ILE A 143 -1.63 -10.10 -10.69
N ASP A 144 -1.75 -11.42 -10.66
CA ASP A 144 -0.59 -12.33 -10.62
C ASP A 144 0.16 -12.27 -11.97
N SER A 145 1.44 -11.90 -11.96
CA SER A 145 2.20 -11.67 -13.19
C SER A 145 2.50 -12.95 -13.98
N VAL A 146 2.40 -14.12 -13.36
CA VAL A 146 2.70 -15.41 -13.98
C VAL A 146 1.44 -16.04 -14.53
N THR A 147 0.35 -16.03 -13.76
CA THR A 147 -0.91 -16.68 -14.16
C THR A 147 -1.87 -15.75 -14.90
N GLY A 148 -1.68 -14.43 -14.78
CA GLY A 148 -2.61 -13.42 -15.30
C GLY A 148 -3.93 -13.36 -14.53
N LYS A 149 -4.06 -14.08 -13.41
CA LYS A 149 -5.28 -14.07 -12.59
C LYS A 149 -5.47 -12.69 -11.97
N GLU A 150 -6.59 -12.07 -12.29
CA GLU A 150 -7.03 -10.82 -11.68
C GLU A 150 -7.91 -11.09 -10.44
N THR A 151 -7.69 -10.33 -9.38
CA THR A 151 -8.52 -10.32 -8.18
C THR A 151 -8.90 -8.88 -7.86
N HIS A 152 -10.20 -8.61 -7.82
CA HIS A 152 -10.75 -7.33 -7.39
C HIS A 152 -10.46 -7.10 -5.90
N ILE A 153 -9.68 -6.06 -5.58
CA ILE A 153 -9.40 -5.67 -4.19
C ILE A 153 -10.56 -4.85 -3.65
N GLY A 154 -11.04 -3.87 -4.43
CA GLY A 154 -12.14 -3.01 -4.04
C GLY A 154 -12.29 -1.80 -4.94
N SER A 155 -13.33 -1.00 -4.68
CA SER A 155 -13.60 0.24 -5.39
C SER A 155 -14.11 1.32 -4.46
N TYR A 156 -13.80 2.58 -4.78
CA TYR A 156 -14.30 3.74 -4.05
C TYR A 156 -14.45 4.95 -4.98
N THR A 157 -15.32 5.88 -4.60
CA THR A 157 -15.58 7.14 -5.31
C THR A 157 -15.07 8.32 -4.50
N LEU A 158 -14.17 9.09 -5.10
CA LEU A 158 -13.59 10.30 -4.51
C LEU A 158 -14.51 11.52 -4.70
N PRO A 159 -14.33 12.61 -3.94
CA PRO A 159 -15.07 13.86 -4.16
C PRO A 159 -14.98 14.37 -5.60
N ALA A 160 -16.02 15.02 -6.09
CA ALA A 160 -16.14 15.43 -7.50
C ALA A 160 -15.03 16.38 -8.01
N THR A 161 -14.31 17.06 -7.11
CA THR A 161 -13.17 17.94 -7.44
C THR A 161 -11.89 17.18 -7.78
N THR A 162 -11.89 15.86 -7.63
CA THR A 162 -10.70 15.02 -7.77
C THR A 162 -10.40 14.70 -9.24
N ARG A 163 -9.13 14.79 -9.63
CA ARG A 163 -8.64 14.40 -10.97
C ARG A 163 -7.80 13.11 -10.90
N GLY A 164 -6.92 12.89 -11.88
CA GLY A 164 -6.02 11.74 -11.92
C GLY A 164 -4.98 11.72 -10.80
N ILE A 165 -4.25 10.62 -10.74
CA ILE A 165 -3.10 10.44 -9.83
C ILE A 165 -1.95 11.35 -10.29
N GLU A 166 -1.30 12.02 -9.34
CA GLU A 166 -0.13 12.85 -9.59
C GLU A 166 1.07 11.99 -10.02
N GLY A 167 1.99 12.58 -10.79
CA GLY A 167 3.11 11.86 -11.40
C GLY A 167 4.21 11.42 -10.43
N SER A 168 4.06 11.61 -9.13
CA SER A 168 5.05 11.16 -8.14
C SER A 168 4.42 11.04 -6.77
N GLN A 169 4.87 10.06 -5.99
CA GLN A 169 4.57 9.97 -4.56
C GLN A 169 5.59 9.03 -3.89
N LEU A 170 5.42 8.79 -2.60
CA LEU A 170 6.21 7.88 -1.81
C LEU A 170 5.66 6.45 -1.84
N GLY A 171 6.51 5.49 -1.53
CA GLY A 171 6.13 4.19 -1.00
C GLY A 171 6.87 3.91 0.30
N PHE A 172 6.49 2.82 0.96
CA PHE A 172 7.03 2.49 2.27
C PHE A 172 7.10 0.99 2.55
N VAL A 173 8.02 0.65 3.45
CA VAL A 173 8.08 -0.60 4.20
C VAL A 173 7.85 -0.26 5.68
N GLU A 174 6.82 -0.86 6.26
CA GLU A 174 6.42 -0.64 7.65
C GLU A 174 6.28 -1.96 8.40
N TYR A 175 6.62 -1.96 9.69
CA TYR A 175 6.25 -3.02 10.62
C TYR A 175 5.12 -2.52 11.55
N PHE A 176 3.91 -3.06 11.40
CA PHE A 176 2.70 -2.52 12.04
C PHE A 176 2.23 -3.29 13.28
N THR A 177 2.80 -4.46 13.57
CA THR A 177 2.38 -5.26 14.74
C THR A 177 3.12 -4.83 16.01
N GLY A 178 2.80 -3.62 16.48
CA GLY A 178 3.34 -3.03 17.71
C GLY A 178 4.81 -2.66 17.65
N THR A 179 5.31 -2.05 18.72
CA THR A 179 6.72 -1.67 18.86
C THR A 179 7.57 -2.91 19.12
N LYS A 180 8.44 -3.23 18.17
CA LYS A 180 9.60 -4.09 18.40
C LYS A 180 10.84 -3.22 18.56
N GLU A 181 11.77 -3.65 19.40
CA GLU A 181 13.14 -3.15 19.31
C GLU A 181 13.65 -3.42 17.89
N CYS A 182 14.35 -2.46 17.29
CA CYS A 182 14.77 -2.55 15.89
C CYS A 182 15.63 -3.81 15.60
N GLY A 183 16.36 -4.29 16.60
CA GLY A 183 17.14 -5.53 16.53
C GLY A 183 16.32 -6.83 16.50
N ASP A 184 15.03 -6.78 16.86
CA ASP A 184 14.11 -7.92 16.90
C ASP A 184 13.15 -7.95 15.70
N LEU A 185 13.33 -7.02 14.75
CA LEU A 185 12.60 -7.00 13.50
C LEU A 185 12.90 -8.28 12.73
N PRO A 186 11.87 -9.05 12.35
CA PRO A 186 12.12 -10.24 11.55
C PRO A 186 12.73 -9.87 10.22
N LYS A 187 13.72 -10.64 9.76
CA LYS A 187 14.23 -10.51 8.40
C LYS A 187 13.09 -10.59 7.37
N THR A 188 13.09 -9.64 6.45
CA THR A 188 12.20 -9.58 5.30
C THR A 188 12.89 -8.89 4.14
N ALA A 189 12.49 -9.21 2.91
CA ALA A 189 12.81 -8.40 1.74
C ALA A 189 11.62 -8.30 0.79
N VAL A 190 11.55 -7.18 0.07
CA VAL A 190 10.53 -6.86 -0.92
C VAL A 190 11.21 -6.24 -2.14
N THR A 191 10.75 -6.60 -3.33
CA THR A 191 11.11 -5.90 -4.56
C THR A 191 9.94 -5.03 -5.01
N PHE A 192 10.17 -3.74 -5.14
CA PHE A 192 9.25 -2.80 -5.79
C PHE A 192 9.69 -2.59 -7.23
N GLY A 193 8.79 -2.84 -8.17
CA GLY A 193 9.00 -2.50 -9.58
C GLY A 193 8.68 -1.05 -9.88
N ASN A 194 9.32 -0.48 -10.89
CA ASN A 194 9.00 0.83 -11.43
C ASN A 194 7.49 0.91 -11.78
N PRO A 195 6.80 2.03 -11.50
CA PRO A 195 5.40 2.17 -11.83
C PRO A 195 5.18 2.09 -13.34
N ILE A 196 4.14 1.38 -13.76
CA ILE A 196 3.81 1.17 -15.17
C ILE A 196 2.62 2.04 -15.52
N VAL A 197 2.83 2.96 -16.46
CA VAL A 197 1.81 3.80 -17.07
C VAL A 197 1.97 3.74 -18.58
N LYS A 198 0.86 3.51 -19.31
CA LYS A 198 0.91 3.29 -20.77
C LYS A 198 1.53 4.49 -21.49
N GLY A 199 2.64 4.24 -22.18
CA GLY A 199 3.32 5.24 -23.01
C GLY A 199 4.18 6.23 -22.23
N LEU A 200 4.34 6.05 -20.92
CA LEU A 200 5.18 6.90 -20.06
C LEU A 200 6.25 6.06 -19.36
N THR A 201 7.29 6.73 -18.87
CA THR A 201 8.40 6.08 -18.15
C THR A 201 8.26 6.33 -16.67
N GLY A 202 8.12 5.25 -15.90
CA GLY A 202 8.15 5.26 -14.44
C GLY A 202 9.51 4.87 -13.87
N SER A 203 9.82 5.37 -12.68
CA SER A 203 11.05 5.09 -11.94
C SER A 203 10.83 5.10 -10.43
N ILE A 204 11.66 4.36 -9.71
CA ILE A 204 11.81 4.43 -8.25
C ILE A 204 13.20 4.95 -7.93
N ASP A 205 13.26 5.95 -7.04
CA ASP A 205 14.50 6.48 -6.50
C ASP A 205 15.10 5.54 -5.44
N VAL A 206 16.36 5.78 -5.09
CA VAL A 206 17.06 4.96 -4.09
C VAL A 206 16.30 5.02 -2.74
N PRO A 207 15.92 3.88 -2.16
CA PRO A 207 15.27 3.81 -0.86
C PRO A 207 16.15 4.35 0.29
N TYR A 208 15.50 4.85 1.34
CA TYR A 208 16.16 5.42 2.53
C TYR A 208 15.44 5.00 3.81
N GLU A 209 16.21 4.81 4.90
CA GLU A 209 15.60 4.60 6.22
C GLU A 209 14.99 5.88 6.78
N TYR A 210 13.89 5.74 7.51
CA TYR A 210 13.32 6.81 8.34
C TYR A 210 12.66 6.22 9.59
N GLY A 211 12.21 7.09 10.51
CA GLY A 211 11.62 6.65 11.77
C GLY A 211 12.65 6.22 12.82
N ASP A 212 12.23 5.37 13.76
CA ASP A 212 13.00 5.06 14.97
C ASP A 212 14.16 4.06 14.74
N CYS A 213 14.11 3.34 13.61
CA CYS A 213 15.03 2.24 13.30
C CYS A 213 16.15 2.57 12.31
N VAL A 214 16.36 3.85 12.00
CA VAL A 214 17.50 4.30 11.18
C VAL A 214 18.82 3.75 11.72
N ALA A 215 19.59 3.10 10.84
CA ALA A 215 20.86 2.42 11.12
C ALA A 215 20.79 1.28 12.17
N LYS A 216 19.59 0.77 12.47
CA LYS A 216 19.36 -0.29 13.46
C LYS A 216 18.54 -1.46 12.93
N SER A 217 18.02 -1.37 11.72
CA SER A 217 17.14 -2.37 11.11
C SER A 217 17.85 -3.31 10.14
N ALA A 218 19.19 -3.31 10.07
CA ALA A 218 19.95 -4.02 9.05
C ALA A 218 19.44 -3.73 7.62
N PHE A 219 19.13 -2.45 7.35
CA PHE A 219 18.64 -2.02 6.06
C PHE A 219 19.69 -2.21 4.96
N GLU A 220 19.26 -2.87 3.87
CA GLU A 220 20.02 -2.96 2.63
C GLU A 220 19.10 -2.68 1.43
N THR A 221 19.66 -2.09 0.37
CA THR A 221 18.95 -1.87 -0.88
C THR A 221 19.82 -2.18 -2.09
N HIS A 222 19.21 -2.75 -3.12
CA HIS A 222 19.87 -3.12 -4.37
C HIS A 222 19.00 -2.69 -5.55
N SER A 223 19.61 -2.03 -6.54
CA SER A 223 18.94 -1.81 -7.82
C SER A 223 18.74 -3.15 -8.53
N VAL A 224 17.54 -3.37 -9.03
CA VAL A 224 17.24 -4.47 -9.95
C VAL A 224 16.87 -3.90 -11.32
N LYS A 225 16.77 -4.74 -12.35
CA LYS A 225 16.58 -4.30 -13.74
C LYS A 225 15.45 -3.28 -13.91
N ASP A 226 14.32 -3.50 -13.24
CA ASP A 226 13.10 -2.71 -13.39
C ASP A 226 12.55 -2.24 -12.04
N GLY A 227 13.42 -1.88 -11.09
CA GLY A 227 13.00 -1.42 -9.76
C GLY A 227 14.10 -1.50 -8.70
N VAL A 228 13.68 -1.67 -7.44
CA VAL A 228 14.57 -1.74 -6.28
C VAL A 228 14.16 -2.89 -5.36
N GLU A 229 15.14 -3.58 -4.78
CA GLU A 229 14.95 -4.46 -3.65
C GLU A 229 15.28 -3.71 -2.35
N ILE A 230 14.47 -3.94 -1.33
CA ILE A 230 14.63 -3.41 0.03
C ILE A 230 14.62 -4.61 0.97
N SER A 231 15.60 -4.69 1.87
CA SER A 231 15.60 -5.66 2.96
C SER A 231 15.86 -4.99 4.30
N VAL A 232 15.26 -5.55 5.35
CA VAL A 232 15.40 -5.14 6.76
C VAL A 232 15.26 -6.37 7.66
N GLY A 233 15.66 -6.24 8.92
CA GLY A 233 15.54 -7.24 9.97
C GLY A 233 16.67 -8.26 10.01
N PHE A 234 16.64 -9.09 11.05
CA PHE A 234 17.66 -10.08 11.41
C PHE A 234 17.13 -11.52 11.34
#